data_AF-A0A916N6Y9-F1
#
_entry.id   AF-A0A916N6Y9-F1
#
_cell.length_a   1.000
_cell.length_b   1.000
_cell.length_c   1.000
_cell.angle_alpha   90.00
_cell.angle_beta   90.00
_cell.angle_gamma   90.00
#
_symmetry.space_group_name_H-M   'P 1'
#
loop_
_entity.id
_entity.type
_entity.pdbx_description
1 polymer ?
#
loop_
_entity_poly.entity_id
_entity_poly.type
_entity_poly.pdbx_seq_one_letter_code
_entity_poly.pdbx_strand_id
1 'polypeptide(L)'
;MKKLVLLLTLISSICQGQKIYQPGEVESMAEPAGSGALLNEFISSNVQVPFRSSYQGMNARVFIRGVVETDGSMSAIEIIKGQDSLCNLEAIRVMGLYKAWKPGRVKNEPVRQYVNYSIPFKAATVADFDSTAWAIIMYYDSKFRKLDQPAGAEYRSVLPLDEDGNVKADIVYHQQMGRGKWKEVSRIPFKKEEFWYSHTETPAKDSIAAFRLSVEDNSQLNYVPVKVFQKNGKLLEYRRFTENRKPDLIKSYYLSGLLRERDIFSDSTCMNTKWFPNGQLASLVQKSAGSGEFSEELQIIQAFKPNGEVQVKEGNGWWRIVGNHGKYVEQGEVQMGKRHGKWIGKLADSTVFYKELYDKGKLLEGVSYKDGKERTYQEKMIQPVFQGGMPAFYQFLGQNIVYPADAARKGVSGRVMISFVVCEDGSLCDYKLEKGVKSDIDQEALRVVQKMDGKWNPGVLRGEKVRVKYNLPVNFQLQ
;
A
#
# COMPACT_ATOMS: atom_id res chain seq x y z
N MET A 1 -76.22 18.77 -1.71
CA MET A 1 -75.05 17.92 -2.03
C MET A 1 -73.94 18.82 -2.55
N LYS A 2 -72.85 18.93 -1.78
CA LYS A 2 -71.64 19.72 -2.10
C LYS A 2 -70.81 18.98 -3.17
N LYS A 3 -70.40 19.66 -4.24
CA LYS A 3 -69.17 19.33 -4.98
C LYS A 3 -68.42 20.62 -5.21
N LEU A 4 -67.46 20.87 -4.32
CA LEU A 4 -66.51 21.97 -4.40
C LEU A 4 -65.33 21.49 -5.24
N VAL A 5 -65.06 22.18 -6.34
CA VAL A 5 -63.88 21.97 -7.20
C VAL A 5 -62.68 22.55 -6.47
N LEU A 6 -61.70 21.70 -6.11
CA LEU A 6 -60.42 22.13 -5.55
C LEU A 6 -59.40 22.22 -6.69
N LEU A 7 -58.98 23.44 -7.02
CA LEU A 7 -57.97 23.75 -8.03
C LEU A 7 -56.57 23.45 -7.43
N LEU A 8 -55.89 22.40 -7.89
CA LEU A 8 -54.48 22.17 -7.58
C LEU A 8 -53.62 23.07 -8.47
N THR A 9 -53.06 24.14 -7.90
CA THR A 9 -51.96 24.89 -8.52
C THR A 9 -50.66 24.09 -8.36
N LEU A 10 -50.25 23.38 -9.42
CA LEU A 10 -48.87 22.91 -9.57
C LEU A 10 -47.96 24.12 -9.78
N ILE A 11 -47.18 24.48 -8.75
CA ILE A 11 -46.00 25.32 -8.93
C ILE A 11 -44.95 24.44 -9.59
N SER A 12 -44.85 24.51 -10.91
CA SER A 12 -43.70 24.02 -11.64
C SER A 12 -42.52 24.93 -11.31
N SER A 13 -41.75 24.58 -10.28
CA SER A 13 -40.41 25.14 -10.11
C SER A 13 -39.58 24.72 -11.32
N ILE A 14 -39.43 25.64 -12.26
CA ILE A 14 -38.42 25.52 -13.32
C ILE A 14 -37.09 25.44 -12.56
N CYS A 15 -36.51 24.25 -12.52
CA CYS A 15 -35.16 24.04 -12.04
C CYS A 15 -34.22 24.71 -13.07
N GLN A 16 -34.10 26.04 -13.01
CA GLN A 16 -33.04 26.76 -13.71
C GLN A 16 -31.72 26.20 -13.15
N GLY A 17 -30.97 25.50 -13.99
CA GLY A 17 -29.66 25.00 -13.61
C GLY A 17 -28.81 26.15 -13.09
N GLN A 18 -28.16 25.94 -11.94
CA GLN A 18 -27.28 26.94 -11.33
C GLN A 18 -26.24 27.43 -12.34
N LYS A 19 -26.14 28.77 -12.50
CA LYS A 19 -25.21 29.42 -13.44
C LYS A 19 -23.79 28.86 -13.27
N ILE A 20 -23.17 28.49 -14.39
CA ILE A 20 -21.76 28.11 -14.44
C ILE A 20 -20.98 29.30 -14.96
N TYR A 21 -20.01 29.76 -14.18
CA TYR A 21 -19.23 30.95 -14.47
C TYR A 21 -18.00 30.62 -15.33
N GLN A 22 -17.62 31.58 -16.18
CA GLN A 22 -16.34 31.56 -16.89
C GLN A 22 -15.20 32.08 -16.00
N PRO A 23 -13.93 31.79 -16.33
CA PRO A 23 -12.76 32.34 -15.66
C PRO A 23 -12.79 33.86 -15.36
N GLY A 24 -13.31 34.66 -16.29
CA GLY A 24 -13.38 36.12 -16.14
C GLY A 24 -14.64 36.68 -15.47
N GLU A 25 -15.59 35.83 -15.08
CA GLU A 25 -16.86 36.27 -14.47
C GLU A 25 -16.88 36.14 -12.93
N VAL A 26 -15.76 35.75 -12.31
CA VAL A 26 -15.65 35.52 -10.87
C VAL A 26 -14.63 36.47 -10.23
N GLU A 27 -14.83 36.77 -8.95
CA GLU A 27 -13.89 37.56 -8.14
C GLU A 27 -12.70 36.70 -7.68
N SER A 28 -12.92 35.41 -7.46
CA SER A 28 -11.86 34.44 -7.16
C SER A 28 -12.05 33.20 -8.00
N MET A 29 -10.99 32.75 -8.66
CA MET A 29 -11.03 31.56 -9.50
C MET A 29 -11.00 30.27 -8.66
N ALA A 30 -11.61 29.23 -9.21
CA ALA A 30 -11.47 27.88 -8.73
C ALA A 30 -10.02 27.44 -8.87
N GLU A 31 -9.48 26.89 -7.79
CA GLU A 31 -8.09 26.45 -7.72
C GLU A 31 -8.00 25.12 -6.95
N PRO A 32 -7.03 24.24 -7.28
CA PRO A 32 -6.80 23.06 -6.47
C PRO A 32 -6.35 23.43 -5.06
N ALA A 33 -6.78 22.66 -4.08
CA ALA A 33 -6.39 22.82 -2.69
C ALA A 33 -4.86 22.71 -2.53
N GLY A 34 -4.29 23.61 -1.73
CA GLY A 34 -2.86 23.73 -1.52
C GLY A 34 -2.14 24.38 -2.70
N SER A 35 -1.99 23.70 -3.85
CA SER A 35 -1.40 24.28 -5.06
C SER A 35 -1.61 23.43 -6.31
N GLY A 36 -1.35 24.03 -7.49
CA GLY A 36 -1.27 23.29 -8.75
C GLY A 36 -0.18 22.20 -8.78
N ALA A 37 0.88 22.34 -7.99
CA ALA A 37 1.91 21.31 -7.87
C ALA A 37 1.36 20.05 -7.16
N LEU A 38 0.51 20.21 -6.16
CA LEU A 38 -0.13 19.08 -5.48
C LEU A 38 -1.15 18.37 -6.37
N LEU A 39 -1.89 19.13 -7.19
CA LEU A 39 -2.75 18.54 -8.23
C LEU A 39 -1.93 17.74 -9.25
N ASN A 40 -0.78 18.27 -9.70
CA ASN A 40 0.10 17.54 -10.62
C ASN A 40 0.64 16.24 -10.00
N GLU A 41 0.99 16.24 -8.71
CA GLU A 41 1.40 15.02 -7.99
C GLU A 41 0.24 14.02 -7.84
N PHE A 42 -0.98 14.51 -7.59
CA PHE A 42 -2.17 13.67 -7.61
C PHE A 42 -2.35 13.01 -8.99
N ILE A 43 -2.31 13.78 -10.06
CA ILE A 43 -2.50 13.29 -11.43
C ILE A 43 -1.42 12.27 -11.79
N SER A 44 -0.13 12.59 -11.61
CA SER A 44 0.99 11.70 -11.94
C SER A 44 0.91 10.37 -11.19
N SER A 45 0.35 10.37 -9.98
CA SER A 45 0.24 9.19 -9.13
C SER A 45 -0.99 8.33 -9.44
N ASN A 46 -2.08 8.96 -9.88
CA ASN A 46 -3.40 8.34 -10.07
C ASN A 46 -3.71 7.96 -11.52
N VAL A 47 -3.05 8.58 -12.51
CA VAL A 47 -3.21 8.21 -13.93
C VAL A 47 -2.74 6.77 -14.14
N GLN A 48 -3.61 5.97 -14.72
CA GLN A 48 -3.37 4.61 -15.17
C GLN A 48 -3.27 4.62 -16.68
N VAL A 49 -2.05 4.76 -17.21
CA VAL A 49 -1.83 4.83 -18.66
C VAL A 49 -2.29 3.52 -19.31
N PRO A 50 -3.27 3.53 -20.24
CA PRO A 50 -3.80 2.32 -20.84
C PRO A 50 -2.74 1.58 -21.65
N PHE A 51 -2.54 0.28 -21.37
CA PHE A 51 -1.47 -0.52 -21.97
C PHE A 51 -1.54 -0.55 -23.50
N ARG A 52 -2.72 -0.77 -24.09
CA ARG A 52 -2.95 -0.76 -25.55
C ARG A 52 -2.49 0.52 -26.22
N SER A 53 -2.68 1.63 -25.55
CA SER A 53 -2.33 2.93 -26.10
C SER A 53 -0.83 3.20 -25.98
N SER A 54 -0.15 2.54 -25.03
CA SER A 54 1.17 2.99 -24.56
C SER A 54 2.30 1.97 -24.67
N TYR A 55 2.06 0.72 -25.07
CA TYR A 55 3.10 -0.32 -25.08
C TYR A 55 4.29 0.02 -26.01
N GLN A 56 4.08 0.82 -27.05
CA GLN A 56 5.14 1.32 -27.94
C GLN A 56 5.90 2.53 -27.36
N GLY A 57 5.54 2.98 -26.17
CA GLY A 57 5.99 4.24 -25.59
C GLY A 57 4.99 5.37 -25.89
N MET A 58 4.84 6.28 -24.94
CA MET A 58 3.89 7.40 -25.03
C MET A 58 4.43 8.63 -24.33
N ASN A 59 4.26 9.79 -24.97
CA ASN A 59 4.39 11.10 -24.35
C ASN A 59 3.32 12.02 -24.93
N ALA A 60 2.13 11.95 -24.36
CA ALA A 60 0.94 12.65 -24.84
C ALA A 60 0.33 13.54 -23.76
N ARG A 61 -0.57 14.45 -24.18
CA ARG A 61 -1.38 15.27 -23.27
C ARG A 61 -2.83 15.25 -23.73
N VAL A 62 -3.73 14.96 -22.79
CA VAL A 62 -5.17 15.12 -22.98
C VAL A 62 -5.61 16.42 -22.32
N PHE A 63 -6.31 17.27 -23.07
CA PHE A 63 -6.83 18.54 -22.57
C PHE A 63 -8.32 18.40 -22.29
N ILE A 64 -8.72 18.77 -21.08
CA ILE A 64 -10.10 18.72 -20.65
C ILE A 64 -10.65 20.11 -20.30
N ARG A 65 -11.97 20.23 -20.35
CA ARG A 65 -12.76 21.26 -19.69
C ARG A 65 -13.67 20.56 -18.69
N GLY A 66 -13.72 21.03 -17.45
CA GLY A 66 -14.64 20.51 -16.43
C GLY A 66 -15.29 21.65 -15.66
N VAL A 67 -16.33 21.31 -14.91
CA VAL A 67 -17.01 22.24 -13.99
C VAL A 67 -16.57 21.93 -12.58
N VAL A 68 -15.86 22.86 -11.94
CA VAL A 68 -15.61 22.80 -10.50
C VAL A 68 -16.91 23.14 -9.79
N GLU A 69 -17.37 22.21 -8.96
CA GLU A 69 -18.57 22.33 -8.16
C GLU A 69 -18.28 23.03 -6.82
N THR A 70 -19.34 23.55 -6.18
CA THR A 70 -19.22 24.28 -4.91
C THR A 70 -18.78 23.39 -3.74
N ASP A 71 -18.90 22.06 -3.88
CA ASP A 71 -18.44 21.07 -2.91
C ASP A 71 -16.96 20.67 -3.11
N GLY A 72 -16.28 21.27 -4.08
CA GLY A 72 -14.88 20.99 -4.41
C GLY A 72 -14.66 19.79 -5.35
N SER A 73 -15.73 19.15 -5.83
CA SER A 73 -15.65 18.13 -6.89
C SER A 73 -15.56 18.75 -8.29
N MET A 74 -15.26 17.91 -9.28
CA MET A 74 -15.32 18.29 -10.69
C MET A 74 -16.32 17.40 -11.42
N SER A 75 -17.25 18.03 -12.15
CA SER A 75 -18.29 17.38 -12.95
C SER A 75 -18.18 17.83 -14.42
N ALA A 76 -19.07 17.30 -15.28
CA ALA A 76 -19.20 17.69 -16.69
C ALA A 76 -17.85 17.78 -17.43
N ILE A 77 -17.01 16.76 -17.24
CA ILE A 77 -15.65 16.72 -17.80
C ILE A 77 -15.74 16.33 -19.27
N GLU A 78 -15.30 17.24 -20.14
CA GLU A 78 -15.29 17.13 -21.58
C GLU A 78 -13.85 17.13 -22.12
N ILE A 79 -13.62 16.36 -23.17
CA ILE A 79 -12.34 16.37 -23.88
C ILE A 79 -12.32 17.53 -24.88
N ILE A 80 -11.41 18.49 -24.68
CA ILE A 80 -11.14 19.56 -25.65
C ILE A 80 -10.24 19.03 -26.75
N LYS A 81 -9.17 18.33 -26.37
CA LYS A 81 -8.20 17.71 -27.28
C LYS A 81 -7.75 16.38 -26.68
N GLY A 82 -8.12 15.30 -27.35
CA GLY A 82 -7.85 13.93 -26.90
C GLY A 82 -6.59 13.33 -27.51
N GLN A 83 -6.31 12.08 -27.12
CA GLN A 83 -5.29 11.22 -27.72
C GLN A 83 -5.95 10.02 -28.42
N ASP A 84 -6.47 9.09 -27.62
CA ASP A 84 -7.28 7.95 -28.04
C ASP A 84 -8.40 7.73 -27.01
N SER A 85 -9.40 6.92 -27.35
CA SER A 85 -10.57 6.72 -26.49
C SER A 85 -10.22 6.21 -25.09
N LEU A 86 -9.18 5.39 -24.94
CA LEU A 86 -8.78 4.86 -23.62
C LEU A 86 -8.12 5.95 -22.78
N CYS A 87 -7.19 6.71 -23.35
CA CYS A 87 -6.55 7.84 -22.65
C CYS A 87 -7.57 8.93 -22.29
N ASN A 88 -8.56 9.16 -23.15
CA ASN A 88 -9.63 10.12 -22.89
C ASN A 88 -10.52 9.68 -21.70
N LEU A 89 -10.93 8.41 -21.65
CA LEU A 89 -11.68 7.86 -20.53
C LEU A 89 -10.89 7.94 -19.22
N GLU A 90 -9.58 7.67 -19.28
CA GLU A 90 -8.70 7.78 -18.12
C GLU A 90 -8.56 9.24 -17.64
N ALA A 91 -8.45 10.19 -18.56
CA ALA A 91 -8.40 11.62 -18.22
C ALA A 91 -9.68 12.08 -17.50
N ILE A 92 -10.86 11.62 -17.95
CA ILE A 92 -12.14 11.88 -17.30
C ILE A 92 -12.16 11.23 -15.91
N ARG A 93 -11.76 9.95 -15.81
CA ARG A 93 -11.74 9.21 -14.54
C ARG A 93 -10.86 9.88 -13.51
N VAL A 94 -9.60 10.19 -13.84
CA VAL A 94 -8.64 10.74 -12.88
C VAL A 94 -9.08 12.10 -12.37
N MET A 95 -9.62 12.95 -13.24
CA MET A 95 -10.07 14.29 -12.85
C MET A 95 -11.40 14.25 -12.08
N GLY A 96 -12.29 13.31 -12.39
CA GLY A 96 -13.51 13.06 -11.62
C GLY A 96 -13.26 12.50 -10.21
N LEU A 97 -12.08 11.91 -9.97
CA LEU A 97 -11.66 11.47 -8.64
C LEU A 97 -11.17 12.61 -7.73
N TYR A 98 -10.71 13.73 -8.31
CA TYR A 98 -10.18 14.85 -7.53
C TYR A 98 -11.33 15.73 -7.02
N LYS A 99 -11.49 15.77 -5.69
CA LYS A 99 -12.54 16.50 -4.98
C LYS A 99 -11.99 17.53 -4.01
N ALA A 100 -10.78 17.98 -4.26
CA ALA A 100 -10.10 18.96 -3.43
C ALA A 100 -9.94 20.29 -4.17
N TRP A 101 -10.93 20.70 -4.95
CA TRP A 101 -10.98 22.06 -5.47
C TRP A 101 -11.47 23.03 -4.41
N LYS A 102 -10.90 24.23 -4.39
CA LYS A 102 -11.58 25.41 -3.87
C LYS A 102 -12.45 25.97 -4.99
N PRO A 103 -13.77 26.15 -4.79
CA PRO A 103 -14.63 26.67 -5.83
C PRO A 103 -14.34 28.15 -6.11
N GLY A 104 -14.74 28.60 -7.30
CA GLY A 104 -14.71 30.03 -7.62
C GLY A 104 -15.68 30.80 -6.72
N ARG A 105 -15.50 32.13 -6.61
CA ARG A 105 -16.36 32.98 -5.78
C ARG A 105 -16.85 34.23 -6.49
N VAL A 106 -18.09 34.61 -6.20
CA VAL A 106 -18.71 35.88 -6.58
C VAL A 106 -19.40 36.44 -5.36
N LYS A 107 -19.13 37.69 -4.99
CA LYS A 107 -19.60 38.30 -3.75
C LYS A 107 -19.33 37.42 -2.52
N ASN A 108 -18.14 36.81 -2.50
CA ASN A 108 -17.69 35.84 -1.51
C ASN A 108 -18.50 34.53 -1.41
N GLU A 109 -19.52 34.29 -2.24
CA GLU A 109 -20.27 33.03 -2.27
C GLU A 109 -19.61 32.03 -3.22
N PRO A 110 -19.52 30.73 -2.87
CA PRO A 110 -18.98 29.72 -3.77
C PRO A 110 -19.89 29.52 -4.98
N VAL A 111 -19.29 29.50 -6.17
CA VAL A 111 -19.99 29.31 -7.45
C VAL A 111 -19.37 28.19 -8.27
N ARG A 112 -20.17 27.62 -9.16
CA ARG A 112 -19.73 26.63 -10.14
C ARG A 112 -18.92 27.34 -11.23
N GLN A 113 -17.77 26.80 -11.61
CA GLN A 113 -16.91 27.45 -12.59
C GLN A 113 -16.26 26.46 -13.57
N TYR A 114 -16.17 26.85 -14.85
CA TYR A 114 -15.38 26.11 -15.83
C TYR A 114 -13.88 26.24 -15.57
N VAL A 115 -13.18 25.10 -15.59
CA VAL A 115 -11.72 25.01 -15.49
C VAL A 115 -11.19 24.12 -16.62
N ASN A 116 -10.08 24.55 -17.22
CA ASN A 116 -9.37 23.77 -18.23
C ASN A 116 -8.08 23.20 -17.62
N TYR A 117 -7.75 21.96 -17.95
CA TYR A 117 -6.52 21.33 -17.47
C TYR A 117 -5.92 20.36 -18.49
N SER A 118 -4.60 20.16 -18.45
CA SER A 118 -3.90 19.17 -19.30
C SER A 118 -3.41 18.01 -18.44
N ILE A 119 -3.76 16.79 -18.82
CA ILE A 119 -3.34 15.56 -18.16
C ILE A 119 -2.20 14.93 -18.98
N PRO A 120 -0.97 14.81 -18.43
CA PRO A 120 0.11 14.13 -19.12
C PRO A 120 -0.06 12.60 -19.06
N PHE A 121 0.12 11.94 -20.19
CA PHE A 121 0.23 10.49 -20.30
C PHE A 121 1.65 10.14 -20.74
N LYS A 122 2.38 9.45 -19.87
CA LYS A 122 3.78 9.07 -20.11
C LYS A 122 3.98 7.59 -19.82
N ALA A 123 4.54 6.87 -20.79
CA ALA A 123 4.95 5.49 -20.64
C ALA A 123 6.22 5.23 -21.47
N ALA A 124 7.12 4.43 -20.94
CA ALA A 124 8.22 3.88 -21.72
C ALA A 124 7.71 2.73 -22.61
N THR A 125 8.44 2.44 -23.68
CA THR A 125 8.23 1.23 -24.48
C THR A 125 8.36 0.00 -23.57
N VAL A 126 7.43 -0.95 -23.73
CA VAL A 126 7.45 -2.20 -22.98
C VAL A 126 8.40 -3.15 -23.69
N ALA A 127 9.58 -3.35 -23.10
CA ALA A 127 10.59 -4.26 -23.65
C ALA A 127 10.03 -5.67 -23.81
N ASP A 128 10.50 -6.38 -24.85
CA ASP A 128 10.18 -7.77 -25.13
C ASP A 128 8.69 -8.08 -25.40
N PHE A 129 7.83 -7.05 -25.54
CA PHE A 129 6.41 -7.25 -25.85
C PHE A 129 6.18 -7.54 -27.33
N ASP A 130 5.54 -8.68 -27.62
CA ASP A 130 5.09 -9.09 -28.94
C ASP A 130 3.59 -8.82 -29.09
N SER A 131 3.23 -7.86 -29.95
CA SER A 131 1.84 -7.45 -30.19
C SER A 131 1.04 -8.44 -31.04
N THR A 132 1.66 -9.48 -31.61
CA THR A 132 0.95 -10.54 -32.34
C THR A 132 0.58 -11.66 -31.39
N ALA A 133 1.51 -12.06 -30.51
CA ALA A 133 1.28 -13.06 -29.47
C ALA A 133 0.54 -12.50 -28.24
N TRP A 134 0.52 -11.17 -28.09
CA TRP A 134 0.03 -10.47 -26.91
C TRP A 134 0.71 -10.99 -25.63
N ALA A 135 2.04 -11.05 -25.68
CA ALA A 135 2.88 -11.65 -24.64
C ALA A 135 4.22 -10.93 -24.54
N ILE A 136 4.82 -10.96 -23.35
CA ILE A 136 6.24 -10.63 -23.19
C ILE A 136 7.05 -11.89 -23.49
N ILE A 137 7.96 -11.84 -24.46
CA ILE A 137 8.78 -12.96 -24.89
C ILE A 137 10.26 -12.64 -24.67
N MET A 138 10.87 -13.23 -23.65
CA MET A 138 12.28 -13.03 -23.34
C MET A 138 13.10 -14.22 -23.85
N TYR A 139 14.29 -13.96 -24.38
CA TYR A 139 15.21 -14.97 -24.91
C TYR A 139 16.42 -15.13 -24.00
N TYR A 140 16.95 -16.35 -23.92
CA TYR A 140 18.08 -16.69 -23.05
C TYR A 140 19.06 -17.65 -23.73
N ASP A 141 20.33 -17.56 -23.32
CA ASP A 141 21.38 -18.51 -23.71
C ASP A 141 21.33 -19.82 -22.89
N SER A 142 22.26 -20.75 -23.15
CA SER A 142 22.40 -22.02 -22.42
C SER A 142 22.53 -21.87 -20.90
N LYS A 143 23.00 -20.71 -20.42
CA LYS A 143 23.22 -20.40 -19.01
C LYS A 143 22.07 -19.58 -18.41
N PHE A 144 20.94 -19.48 -19.12
CA PHE A 144 19.78 -18.69 -18.72
C PHE A 144 20.08 -17.19 -18.55
N ARG A 145 21.11 -16.66 -19.21
CA ARG A 145 21.36 -15.21 -19.25
C ARG A 145 20.47 -14.59 -20.31
N LYS A 146 19.79 -13.49 -19.97
CA LYS A 146 18.89 -12.77 -20.89
C LYS A 146 19.66 -12.26 -22.11
N LEU A 147 19.08 -12.43 -23.29
CA LEU A 147 19.56 -11.89 -24.56
C LEU A 147 18.65 -10.74 -25.02
N ASP A 148 19.23 -9.74 -25.68
CA ASP A 148 18.48 -8.62 -26.27
C ASP A 148 17.80 -8.98 -27.59
N GLN A 149 18.26 -10.06 -28.25
CA GLN A 149 17.72 -10.53 -29.53
C GLN A 149 17.53 -12.06 -29.51
N PRO A 150 16.61 -12.60 -30.35
CA PRO A 150 16.37 -14.05 -30.43
C PRO A 150 17.55 -14.86 -31.00
N ALA A 151 18.48 -14.20 -31.71
CA ALA A 151 19.59 -14.87 -32.35
C ALA A 151 20.51 -15.51 -31.30
N GLY A 152 20.79 -16.82 -31.45
CA GLY A 152 21.59 -17.58 -30.49
C GLY A 152 20.84 -17.98 -29.21
N ALA A 153 19.54 -17.73 -29.12
CA ALA A 153 18.73 -18.18 -27.99
C ALA A 153 18.62 -19.71 -27.96
N GLU A 154 18.82 -20.29 -26.79
CA GLU A 154 18.57 -21.71 -26.52
C GLU A 154 17.27 -21.89 -25.75
N TYR A 155 16.86 -20.88 -24.98
CA TYR A 155 15.61 -20.86 -24.24
C TYR A 155 14.83 -19.57 -24.51
N ARG A 156 13.52 -19.64 -24.30
CA ARG A 156 12.66 -18.45 -24.21
C ARG A 156 11.61 -18.61 -23.13
N SER A 157 11.20 -17.51 -22.52
CA SER A 157 10.00 -17.44 -21.67
C SER A 157 8.89 -16.72 -22.45
N VAL A 158 7.66 -17.14 -22.22
CA VAL A 158 6.47 -16.50 -22.77
C VAL A 158 5.55 -16.17 -21.60
N LEU A 159 5.29 -14.88 -21.40
CA LEU A 159 4.36 -14.34 -20.40
C LEU A 159 3.14 -13.75 -21.12
N PRO A 160 2.01 -14.48 -21.21
CA PRO A 160 0.81 -14.01 -21.87
C PRO A 160 0.14 -12.88 -21.11
N LEU A 161 -0.22 -11.81 -21.81
CA LEU A 161 -0.92 -10.65 -21.26
C LEU A 161 -2.34 -10.54 -21.82
N ASP A 162 -3.24 -9.89 -21.08
CA ASP A 162 -4.53 -9.40 -21.58
C ASP A 162 -4.37 -8.02 -22.24
N GLU A 163 -5.49 -7.47 -22.69
CA GLU A 163 -5.56 -6.18 -23.38
C GLU A 163 -5.12 -5.02 -22.49
N ASP A 164 -5.27 -5.14 -21.17
CA ASP A 164 -4.90 -4.13 -20.18
C ASP A 164 -3.45 -4.32 -19.66
N GLY A 165 -2.71 -5.28 -20.23
CA GLY A 165 -1.34 -5.60 -19.84
C GLY A 165 -1.23 -6.36 -18.52
N ASN A 166 -2.30 -7.02 -18.07
CA ASN A 166 -2.26 -7.94 -16.94
C ASN A 166 -1.89 -9.33 -17.42
N VAL A 167 -1.22 -10.10 -16.57
CA VAL A 167 -1.00 -11.53 -16.84
C VAL A 167 -2.33 -12.27 -16.92
N LYS A 168 -2.47 -13.17 -17.90
CA LYS A 168 -3.70 -13.95 -18.12
C LYS A 168 -3.51 -15.47 -18.09
N ALA A 169 -2.27 -15.95 -18.07
CA ALA A 169 -1.94 -17.38 -18.12
C ALA A 169 -0.51 -17.63 -17.59
N ASP A 170 -0.17 -18.92 -17.44
CA ASP A 170 1.13 -19.38 -16.97
C ASP A 170 2.29 -18.74 -17.75
N ILE A 171 3.42 -18.53 -17.07
CA ILE A 171 4.68 -18.30 -17.77
C ILE A 171 5.20 -19.64 -18.27
N VAL A 172 5.47 -19.74 -19.57
CA VAL A 172 5.94 -20.99 -20.19
C VAL A 172 7.37 -20.82 -20.69
N TYR A 173 8.26 -21.69 -20.23
CA TYR A 173 9.64 -21.77 -20.69
C TYR A 173 9.76 -22.84 -21.77
N HIS A 174 10.43 -22.47 -22.86
CA HIS A 174 10.68 -23.36 -23.98
C HIS A 174 12.17 -23.47 -24.25
N GLN A 175 12.60 -24.64 -24.72
CA GLN A 175 13.93 -24.90 -25.27
C GLN A 175 13.85 -25.00 -26.80
N GLN A 176 14.86 -24.47 -27.49
CA GLN A 176 14.98 -24.55 -28.93
C GLN A 176 15.41 -25.97 -29.36
N MET A 177 14.62 -26.60 -30.23
CA MET A 177 14.85 -27.97 -30.74
C MET A 177 15.35 -27.98 -32.20
N GLY A 178 15.64 -26.81 -32.77
CA GLY A 178 15.96 -26.60 -34.18
C GLY A 178 15.41 -25.25 -34.65
N ARG A 179 15.71 -24.86 -35.90
CA ARG A 179 15.35 -23.54 -36.43
C ARG A 179 13.84 -23.28 -36.31
N GLY A 180 13.47 -22.35 -35.42
CA GLY A 180 12.07 -21.94 -35.17
C GLY A 180 11.20 -22.94 -34.39
N LYS A 181 11.74 -24.11 -33.99
CA LYS A 181 10.99 -25.13 -33.25
C LYS A 181 11.28 -25.04 -31.75
N TRP A 182 10.24 -24.90 -30.95
CA TRP A 182 10.32 -24.70 -29.50
C TRP A 182 9.56 -25.82 -28.78
N LYS A 183 10.17 -26.41 -27.76
CA LYS A 183 9.55 -27.42 -26.89
C LYS A 183 9.41 -26.87 -25.48
N GLU A 184 8.23 -26.98 -24.87
CA GLU A 184 8.02 -26.62 -23.47
C GLU A 184 8.90 -27.48 -22.55
N VAL A 185 9.59 -26.83 -21.60
CA VAL A 185 10.47 -27.49 -20.62
C VAL A 185 10.12 -27.15 -19.18
N SER A 186 9.42 -26.05 -18.93
CA SER A 186 8.96 -25.66 -17.60
C SER A 186 7.83 -24.65 -17.68
N ARG A 187 7.06 -24.52 -16.60
CA ARG A 187 6.00 -23.51 -16.44
C ARG A 187 5.91 -23.00 -15.02
N ILE A 188 5.45 -21.77 -14.88
CA ILE A 188 5.12 -21.14 -13.60
C ILE A 188 3.63 -20.81 -13.60
N PRO A 189 2.85 -21.34 -12.66
CA PRO A 189 1.39 -21.27 -12.72
C PRO A 189 0.91 -19.84 -12.48
N PHE A 190 -0.01 -19.39 -13.33
CA PHE A 190 -0.83 -18.21 -13.09
C PHE A 190 -1.97 -18.53 -12.12
N LYS A 191 -2.22 -17.60 -11.20
CA LYS A 191 -3.33 -17.69 -10.26
C LYS A 191 -4.23 -16.46 -10.39
N LYS A 192 -5.51 -16.73 -10.56
CA LYS A 192 -6.61 -15.79 -10.30
C LYS A 192 -7.33 -16.24 -9.04
N GLU A 193 -6.94 -15.66 -7.91
CA GLU A 193 -7.46 -16.01 -6.60
C GLU A 193 -8.59 -15.08 -6.21
N GLU A 194 -9.78 -15.62 -5.93
CA GLU A 194 -10.90 -14.84 -5.41
C GLU A 194 -10.90 -14.86 -3.89
N PHE A 195 -11.11 -13.71 -3.26
CA PHE A 195 -11.10 -13.60 -1.81
C PHE A 195 -11.89 -12.38 -1.32
N TRP A 196 -12.17 -12.37 -0.03
CA TRP A 196 -12.77 -11.24 0.67
C TRP A 196 -11.67 -10.25 1.05
N TYR A 197 -11.61 -9.12 0.35
CA TYR A 197 -10.64 -8.07 0.63
C TYR A 197 -11.13 -7.21 1.79
N SER A 198 -10.38 -7.22 2.89
CA SER A 198 -10.61 -6.33 4.02
C SER A 198 -9.92 -4.99 3.78
N HIS A 199 -10.73 -3.94 3.57
CA HIS A 199 -10.22 -2.61 3.39
C HIS A 199 -9.91 -1.99 4.77
N THR A 200 -8.65 -1.65 5.01
CA THR A 200 -8.15 -1.01 6.25
C THR A 200 -8.75 0.38 6.56
N GLU A 201 -9.75 0.81 5.80
CA GLU A 201 -10.62 2.01 5.92
C GLU A 201 -12.00 1.82 6.59
N THR A 202 -12.62 0.64 6.45
CA THR A 202 -13.99 0.38 6.92
C THR A 202 -14.03 -0.48 8.18
N PRO A 203 -14.76 -0.08 9.24
CA PRO A 203 -14.89 -0.91 10.43
C PRO A 203 -15.65 -2.20 10.09
N ALA A 204 -14.92 -3.33 10.08
CA ALA A 204 -15.33 -4.73 10.26
C ALA A 204 -16.58 -5.30 9.51
N LYS A 205 -17.35 -4.55 8.72
CA LYS A 205 -18.59 -5.04 8.10
C LYS A 205 -18.53 -5.31 6.60
N ASP A 206 -17.69 -4.61 5.85
CA ASP A 206 -17.70 -4.76 4.39
C ASP A 206 -16.33 -5.18 3.88
N SER A 207 -16.00 -6.46 4.08
CA SER A 207 -15.10 -7.10 3.14
C SER A 207 -15.78 -7.08 1.77
N ILE A 208 -15.05 -6.73 0.73
CA ILE A 208 -15.59 -6.73 -0.63
C ILE A 208 -15.02 -7.92 -1.41
N ALA A 209 -15.82 -8.47 -2.32
CA ALA A 209 -15.33 -9.49 -3.23
C ALA A 209 -14.26 -8.89 -4.14
N ALA A 210 -13.09 -9.51 -4.13
CA ALA A 210 -11.94 -9.11 -4.93
C ALA A 210 -11.32 -10.33 -5.60
N PHE A 211 -10.43 -10.08 -6.56
CA PHE A 211 -9.55 -11.09 -7.10
C PHE A 211 -8.12 -10.59 -7.22
N ARG A 212 -7.16 -11.48 -7.00
CA ARG A 212 -5.73 -11.24 -7.16
C ARG A 212 -5.23 -11.95 -8.41
N LEU A 213 -4.40 -11.24 -9.18
CA LEU A 213 -3.62 -11.83 -10.27
C LEU A 213 -2.17 -11.97 -9.80
N SER A 214 -1.65 -13.20 -9.81
CA SER A 214 -0.25 -13.49 -9.47
C SER A 214 0.33 -14.60 -10.34
N VAL A 215 1.67 -14.66 -10.41
CA VAL A 215 2.43 -15.77 -10.99
C VAL A 215 3.51 -16.13 -9.99
N GLU A 216 3.33 -17.27 -9.34
CA GLU A 216 4.12 -17.70 -8.19
C GLU A 216 4.79 -19.04 -8.49
N ASP A 217 6.09 -19.14 -8.21
CA ASP A 217 6.77 -20.43 -8.18
C ASP A 217 6.48 -21.20 -6.87
N ASN A 218 7.05 -22.40 -6.76
CA ASN A 218 6.94 -23.24 -5.56
C ASN A 218 7.55 -22.59 -4.30
N SER A 219 8.34 -21.53 -4.45
CA SER A 219 8.88 -20.73 -3.34
C SER A 219 8.02 -19.52 -2.99
N GLN A 220 6.84 -19.37 -3.61
CA GLN A 220 5.88 -18.27 -3.45
C GLN A 220 6.45 -16.90 -3.86
N LEU A 221 7.49 -16.90 -4.69
CA LEU A 221 8.07 -15.68 -5.22
C LEU A 221 7.34 -15.26 -6.50
N ASN A 222 7.02 -13.97 -6.59
CA ASN A 222 6.26 -13.41 -7.71
C ASN A 222 7.17 -12.98 -8.86
N TYR A 223 6.81 -13.37 -10.08
CA TYR A 223 7.57 -13.07 -11.31
C TYR A 223 7.03 -11.84 -12.06
N VAL A 224 5.85 -11.38 -11.69
CA VAL A 224 5.13 -10.26 -12.30
C VAL A 224 4.57 -9.36 -11.21
N PRO A 225 4.21 -8.11 -11.51
CA PRO A 225 3.49 -7.28 -10.56
C PRO A 225 2.21 -7.97 -10.08
N VAL A 226 2.02 -8.03 -8.76
CA VAL A 226 0.78 -8.53 -8.17
C VAL A 226 -0.25 -7.41 -8.21
N LYS A 227 -1.44 -7.71 -8.72
CA LYS A 227 -2.56 -6.76 -8.79
C LYS A 227 -3.78 -7.35 -8.11
N VAL A 228 -4.46 -6.54 -7.31
CA VAL A 228 -5.74 -6.90 -6.67
C VAL A 228 -6.81 -5.97 -7.19
N PHE A 229 -7.92 -6.54 -7.64
CA PHE A 229 -9.03 -5.82 -8.23
C PHE A 229 -10.33 -6.09 -7.49
N GLN A 230 -11.20 -5.08 -7.45
CA GLN A 230 -12.62 -5.26 -7.23
C GLN A 230 -13.24 -6.03 -8.41
N LYS A 231 -14.39 -6.68 -8.20
CA LYS A 231 -15.13 -7.36 -9.29
C LYS A 231 -15.48 -6.46 -10.48
N ASN A 232 -15.60 -5.15 -10.26
CA ASN A 232 -15.86 -4.15 -11.31
C ASN A 232 -14.59 -3.66 -12.05
N GLY A 233 -13.42 -4.25 -11.79
CA GLY A 233 -12.15 -3.89 -12.44
C GLY A 233 -11.38 -2.75 -11.78
N LYS A 234 -11.89 -2.10 -10.73
CA LYS A 234 -11.13 -1.08 -10.00
C LYS A 234 -9.99 -1.70 -9.20
N LEU A 235 -8.81 -1.11 -9.30
CA LEU A 235 -7.62 -1.55 -8.57
C LEU A 235 -7.76 -1.27 -7.06
N LEU A 236 -7.31 -2.21 -6.23
CA LEU A 236 -7.23 -2.14 -4.77
C LEU A 236 -5.78 -2.15 -4.28
N GLU A 237 -4.93 -2.95 -4.94
CA GLU A 237 -3.51 -3.05 -4.64
C GLU A 237 -2.71 -3.28 -5.93
N TYR A 238 -1.52 -2.67 -6.00
CA TYR A 238 -0.51 -2.97 -7.01
C TYR A 238 0.85 -3.06 -6.33
N ARG A 239 1.56 -4.16 -6.55
CA ARG A 239 2.89 -4.41 -6.01
C ARG A 239 3.84 -4.81 -7.13
N ARG A 240 4.89 -4.01 -7.32
CA ARG A 240 5.99 -4.30 -8.25
C ARG A 240 7.19 -4.81 -7.47
N PHE A 241 7.95 -5.69 -8.11
CA PHE A 241 9.15 -6.30 -7.56
C PHE A 241 10.36 -5.98 -8.44
N THR A 242 11.52 -5.87 -7.81
CA THR A 242 12.82 -5.84 -8.49
C THR A 242 13.19 -7.23 -9.05
N GLU A 243 14.26 -7.30 -9.83
CA GLU A 243 14.84 -8.58 -10.29
C GLU A 243 15.21 -9.51 -9.13
N ASN A 244 15.62 -8.94 -7.99
CA ASN A 244 15.91 -9.67 -6.75
C ASN A 244 14.64 -10.05 -5.97
N ARG A 245 13.46 -9.89 -6.57
CA ARG A 245 12.15 -10.27 -6.03
C ARG A 245 11.77 -9.55 -4.74
N LYS A 246 12.40 -8.41 -4.45
CA LYS A 246 12.02 -7.50 -3.36
C LYS A 246 11.04 -6.46 -3.90
N PRO A 247 9.95 -6.13 -3.17
CA PRO A 247 9.05 -5.07 -3.62
C PRO A 247 9.77 -3.71 -3.65
N ASP A 248 9.65 -2.99 -4.77
CA ASP A 248 10.19 -1.62 -4.92
C ASP A 248 9.09 -0.55 -4.96
N LEU A 249 7.86 -0.96 -5.26
CA LEU A 249 6.70 -0.08 -5.31
C LEU A 249 5.45 -0.82 -4.83
N ILE A 250 4.76 -0.25 -3.85
CA ILE A 250 3.43 -0.68 -3.40
C ILE A 250 2.47 0.49 -3.55
N LYS A 251 1.31 0.24 -4.14
CA LYS A 251 0.20 1.19 -4.25
C LYS A 251 -1.05 0.55 -3.64
N SER A 252 -1.71 1.27 -2.74
CA SER A 252 -3.00 0.89 -2.16
C SER A 252 -4.06 1.92 -2.53
N TYR A 253 -5.26 1.46 -2.87
CA TYR A 253 -6.33 2.31 -3.40
C TYR A 253 -7.57 2.27 -2.50
N TYR A 254 -8.28 3.39 -2.45
CA TYR A 254 -9.63 3.46 -1.91
C TYR A 254 -10.60 2.65 -2.79
N LEU A 255 -11.76 2.28 -2.24
CA LEU A 255 -12.84 1.64 -3.00
C LEU A 255 -13.33 2.49 -4.19
N SER A 256 -13.12 3.81 -4.17
CA SER A 256 -13.39 4.70 -5.30
C SER A 256 -12.50 4.42 -6.52
N GLY A 257 -11.31 3.82 -6.33
CA GLY A 257 -10.24 3.70 -7.32
C GLY A 257 -9.18 4.81 -7.22
N LEU A 258 -9.29 5.70 -6.23
CA LEU A 258 -8.31 6.75 -5.93
C LEU A 258 -7.12 6.14 -5.16
N LEU A 259 -5.90 6.51 -5.52
CA LEU A 259 -4.68 6.08 -4.84
C LEU A 259 -4.63 6.65 -3.42
N ARG A 260 -4.70 5.79 -2.42
CA ARG A 260 -4.65 6.15 -1.00
C ARG A 260 -3.22 6.31 -0.52
N GLU A 261 -2.36 5.37 -0.88
CA GLU A 261 -1.01 5.24 -0.33
C GLU A 261 -0.07 4.68 -1.40
N ARG A 262 1.14 5.22 -1.44
CA ARG A 262 2.23 4.78 -2.29
C ARG A 262 3.49 4.67 -1.47
N ASP A 263 4.08 3.49 -1.45
CA ASP A 263 5.40 3.22 -0.89
C ASP A 263 6.39 2.96 -2.02
N ILE A 264 7.50 3.72 -2.05
CA ILE A 264 8.62 3.50 -2.96
C ILE A 264 9.82 3.09 -2.11
N PHE A 265 10.29 1.87 -2.31
CA PHE A 265 11.41 1.30 -1.55
C PHE A 265 12.72 1.51 -2.31
N SER A 266 13.74 1.86 -1.53
CA SER A 266 15.15 1.88 -1.90
C SER A 266 15.92 1.00 -0.91
N ASP A 267 17.23 0.80 -1.10
CA ASP A 267 18.01 -0.17 -0.33
C ASP A 267 17.86 -0.05 1.19
N SER A 268 17.79 1.17 1.74
CA SER A 268 17.67 1.43 3.18
C SER A 268 16.48 2.29 3.59
N THR A 269 15.70 2.81 2.64
CA THR A 269 14.62 3.77 2.94
C THR A 269 13.36 3.50 2.12
N CYS A 270 12.22 3.94 2.65
CA CYS A 270 10.92 3.87 2.00
C CYS A 270 10.27 5.25 2.01
N MET A 271 10.00 5.80 0.83
CA MET A 271 9.21 7.01 0.67
C MET A 271 7.72 6.65 0.66
N ASN A 272 6.98 7.12 1.66
CA ASN A 272 5.55 6.90 1.80
C ASN A 272 4.79 8.20 1.49
N THR A 273 3.90 8.13 0.51
CA THR A 273 3.01 9.23 0.12
C THR A 273 1.56 8.80 0.37
N LYS A 274 0.77 9.66 1.04
CA LYS A 274 -0.65 9.39 1.32
C LYS A 274 -1.54 10.49 0.78
N TRP A 275 -2.75 10.13 0.36
CA TRP A 275 -3.80 11.06 -0.07
C TRP A 275 -5.06 10.85 0.74
N PHE A 276 -5.78 11.94 1.01
CA PHE A 276 -7.13 11.89 1.55
C PHE A 276 -8.13 11.33 0.52
N PRO A 277 -9.33 10.89 0.93
CA PRO A 277 -10.36 10.40 0.02
C PRO A 277 -10.85 11.44 -1.01
N ASN A 278 -10.58 12.73 -0.80
CA ASN A 278 -10.88 13.80 -1.75
C ASN A 278 -9.75 14.06 -2.76
N GLY A 279 -8.65 13.31 -2.72
CA GLY A 279 -7.50 13.47 -3.63
C GLY A 279 -6.47 14.49 -3.20
N GLN A 280 -6.69 15.21 -2.09
CA GLN A 280 -5.66 16.09 -1.53
C GLN A 280 -4.50 15.26 -0.96
N LEU A 281 -3.26 15.66 -1.25
CA LEU A 281 -2.08 15.06 -0.62
C LEU A 281 -2.19 15.22 0.90
N ALA A 282 -2.09 14.12 1.65
CA ALA A 282 -2.19 14.09 3.10
C ALA A 282 -0.82 14.20 3.78
N SER A 283 0.14 13.40 3.32
CA SER A 283 1.49 13.42 3.88
C SER A 283 2.52 12.83 2.94
N LEU A 284 3.75 13.33 3.06
CA LEU A 284 4.96 12.73 2.52
C LEU A 284 5.93 12.48 3.68
N VAL A 285 6.30 11.21 3.87
CA VAL A 285 7.22 10.79 4.93
C VAL A 285 8.25 9.82 4.38
N GLN A 286 9.43 9.80 4.98
CA GLN A 286 10.47 8.82 4.71
C GLN A 286 10.61 7.91 5.93
N LYS A 287 10.62 6.61 5.69
CA LYS A 287 10.87 5.57 6.70
C LYS A 287 12.26 4.99 6.46
N SER A 288 13.01 4.70 7.51
CA SER A 288 14.28 3.97 7.44
C SER A 288 14.40 3.02 8.62
N ALA A 289 15.30 2.05 8.51
CA ALA A 289 15.73 1.28 9.67
C ALA A 289 16.34 2.24 10.70
N GLY A 290 15.90 2.14 11.95
CA GLY A 290 16.47 2.86 13.08
C GLY A 290 17.63 2.10 13.71
N SER A 291 18.16 2.63 14.81
CA SER A 291 19.35 2.13 15.51
C SER A 291 19.16 0.82 16.30
N GLY A 292 18.05 0.10 16.12
CA GLY A 292 17.76 -1.15 16.82
C GLY A 292 17.04 -2.17 15.93
N GLU A 293 17.21 -3.45 16.23
CA GLU A 293 16.38 -4.52 15.67
C GLU A 293 14.91 -4.13 15.90
N PHE A 294 14.17 -3.87 14.82
CA PHE A 294 12.76 -3.45 14.83
C PHE A 294 12.46 -1.96 15.15
N SER A 295 13.44 -1.05 15.17
CA SER A 295 13.12 0.39 15.20
C SER A 295 12.94 0.94 13.78
N GLU A 296 11.84 1.65 13.54
CA GLU A 296 11.65 2.44 12.32
C GLU A 296 11.88 3.91 12.67
N GLU A 297 12.82 4.55 11.98
CA GLU A 297 12.95 6.00 12.01
C GLU A 297 11.98 6.61 10.99
N LEU A 298 11.10 7.48 11.47
CA LEU A 298 10.14 8.21 10.66
C LEU A 298 10.60 9.66 10.52
N GLN A 299 10.82 10.09 9.29
CA GLN A 299 11.10 11.47 8.90
C GLN A 299 9.86 12.07 8.23
N ILE A 300 9.23 13.03 8.90
CA ILE A 300 8.07 13.74 8.39
C ILE A 300 8.56 14.87 7.48
N ILE A 301 8.21 14.85 6.19
CA ILE A 301 8.69 15.86 5.25
C ILE A 301 7.62 16.94 5.07
N GLN A 302 6.39 16.52 4.74
CA GLN A 302 5.25 17.42 4.56
C GLN A 302 3.95 16.76 5.02
N ALA A 303 3.02 17.58 5.49
CA ALA A 303 1.66 17.15 5.82
C ALA A 303 0.66 18.28 5.58
N PHE A 304 -0.56 17.92 5.21
CA PHE A 304 -1.62 18.87 4.88
C PHE A 304 -2.95 18.42 5.49
N LYS A 305 -3.89 19.37 5.61
CA LYS A 305 -5.30 19.08 5.87
C LYS A 305 -6.04 18.74 4.57
N PRO A 306 -7.25 18.16 4.62
CA PRO A 306 -8.05 17.86 3.43
C PRO A 306 -8.37 19.07 2.54
N ASN A 307 -8.38 20.28 3.09
CA ASN A 307 -8.57 21.55 2.36
C ASN A 307 -7.26 22.13 1.77
N GLY A 308 -6.14 21.40 1.90
CA GLY A 308 -4.82 21.79 1.42
C GLY A 308 -4.04 22.75 2.31
N GLU A 309 -4.57 23.10 3.48
CA GLU A 309 -3.82 23.88 4.48
C GLU A 309 -2.58 23.10 4.94
N VAL A 310 -1.43 23.77 4.95
CA VAL A 310 -0.15 23.17 5.31
C VAL A 310 -0.08 22.97 6.82
N GLN A 311 0.21 21.74 7.24
CA GLN A 311 0.42 21.36 8.64
C GLN A 311 1.91 21.22 8.98
N VAL A 312 2.66 20.61 8.06
CA VAL A 312 4.11 20.44 8.16
C VAL A 312 4.73 20.82 6.82
N LYS A 313 5.77 21.66 6.88
CA LYS A 313 6.58 22.06 5.72
C LYS A 313 8.05 21.85 6.05
N GLU A 314 8.77 21.15 5.17
CA GLU A 314 10.21 20.90 5.32
C GLU A 314 10.56 20.34 6.70
N GLY A 315 9.70 19.43 7.19
CA GLY A 315 9.85 18.79 8.49
C GLY A 315 9.59 19.68 9.71
N ASN A 316 8.94 20.82 9.55
CA ASN A 316 8.57 21.67 10.68
C ASN A 316 7.06 21.99 10.67
N GLY A 317 6.42 21.93 11.84
CA GLY A 317 5.01 22.32 12.00
C GLY A 317 4.25 21.44 12.98
N TRP A 318 2.92 21.42 12.85
CA TRP A 318 2.04 20.66 13.75
C TRP A 318 1.34 19.53 12.99
N TRP A 319 1.70 18.30 13.27
CA TRP A 319 1.14 17.16 12.56
C TRP A 319 -0.04 16.56 13.30
N ARG A 320 -1.07 16.17 12.55
CA ARG A 320 -2.23 15.42 13.02
C ARG A 320 -2.41 14.18 12.17
N ILE A 321 -2.41 13.03 12.82
CA ILE A 321 -2.53 11.71 12.21
C ILE A 321 -3.86 11.12 12.65
N VAL A 322 -4.64 10.61 11.71
CA VAL A 322 -5.83 9.80 11.99
C VAL A 322 -5.45 8.35 11.70
N GLY A 323 -5.50 7.50 12.72
CA GLY A 323 -5.10 6.10 12.62
C GLY A 323 -6.27 5.15 12.81
N ASN A 324 -6.08 3.91 12.35
CA ASN A 324 -7.01 2.79 12.52
C ASN A 324 -8.47 3.18 12.21
N HIS A 325 -8.74 3.59 10.96
CA HIS A 325 -10.10 3.90 10.50
C HIS A 325 -10.80 5.04 11.28
N GLY A 326 -10.04 6.02 11.75
CA GLY A 326 -10.59 7.09 12.59
C GLY A 326 -10.80 6.72 14.06
N LYS A 327 -10.41 5.51 14.48
CA LYS A 327 -10.52 5.09 15.89
C LYS A 327 -9.61 5.89 16.82
N TYR A 328 -8.53 6.45 16.31
CA TYR A 328 -7.67 7.33 17.10
C TYR A 328 -7.05 8.46 16.27
N VAL A 329 -6.62 9.48 16.98
CA VAL A 329 -5.90 10.64 16.47
C VAL A 329 -4.63 10.81 17.30
N GLU A 330 -3.49 10.94 16.64
CA GLU A 330 -2.24 11.37 17.26
C GLU A 330 -1.88 12.76 16.73
N GLN A 331 -1.41 13.65 17.58
CA GLN A 331 -0.95 14.96 17.14
C GLN A 331 0.14 15.53 18.02
N GLY A 332 0.97 16.38 17.43
CA GLY A 332 2.02 17.09 18.14
C GLY A 332 2.92 17.88 17.20
N GLU A 333 3.92 18.52 17.78
CA GLU A 333 4.90 19.30 17.05
C GLU A 333 5.91 18.40 16.34
N VAL A 334 6.31 18.81 15.15
CA VAL A 334 7.36 18.21 14.35
C VAL A 334 8.43 19.27 14.16
N GLN A 335 9.68 18.89 14.43
CA GLN A 335 10.86 19.73 14.20
C GLN A 335 11.93 18.90 13.50
N MET A 336 12.50 19.43 12.42
CA MET A 336 13.51 18.75 11.58
C MET A 336 13.10 17.32 11.19
N GLY A 337 11.82 17.15 10.86
CA GLY A 337 11.23 15.89 10.43
C GLY A 337 11.00 14.87 11.54
N LYS A 338 11.23 15.22 12.81
CA LYS A 338 11.06 14.31 13.95
C LYS A 338 10.02 14.82 14.92
N ARG A 339 9.39 13.92 15.70
CA ARG A 339 8.49 14.30 16.80
C ARG A 339 9.25 15.19 17.79
N HIS A 340 8.68 16.33 18.15
CA HIS A 340 9.22 17.25 19.13
C HIS A 340 8.11 17.73 20.08
N GLY A 341 8.47 18.13 21.29
CA GLY A 341 7.53 18.64 22.27
C GLY A 341 6.46 17.61 22.65
N LYS A 342 5.27 18.11 22.99
CA LYS A 342 4.16 17.29 23.50
C LYS A 342 3.38 16.64 22.36
N TRP A 343 3.27 15.33 22.42
CA TRP A 343 2.44 14.49 21.56
C TRP A 343 1.30 13.89 22.35
N ILE A 344 0.10 13.92 21.79
CA ILE A 344 -1.12 13.43 22.45
C ILE A 344 -1.82 12.45 21.52
N GLY A 345 -2.18 11.29 22.06
CA GLY A 345 -3.08 10.32 21.43
C GLY A 345 -4.47 10.37 22.03
N LYS A 346 -5.49 10.50 21.20
CA LYS A 346 -6.90 10.43 21.59
C LYS A 346 -7.63 9.35 20.79
N LEU A 347 -8.55 8.65 21.42
CA LEU A 347 -9.53 7.81 20.73
C LEU A 347 -10.58 8.68 20.03
N ALA A 348 -11.43 8.07 19.21
CA ALA A 348 -12.47 8.75 18.44
C ALA A 348 -13.46 9.54 19.30
N ASP A 349 -13.74 9.05 20.51
CA ASP A 349 -14.58 9.69 21.53
C ASP A 349 -13.87 10.80 22.31
N SER A 350 -12.66 11.18 21.88
CA SER A 350 -11.76 12.15 22.52
C SER A 350 -11.07 11.68 23.80
N THR A 351 -11.25 10.42 24.22
CA THR A 351 -10.53 9.83 25.37
C THR A 351 -9.03 9.85 25.10
N VAL A 352 -8.25 10.51 25.97
CA VAL A 352 -6.79 10.52 25.87
C VAL A 352 -6.26 9.15 26.29
N PHE A 353 -5.53 8.47 25.41
CA PHE A 353 -4.92 7.18 25.73
C PHE A 353 -3.40 7.26 25.91
N TYR A 354 -2.76 8.37 25.50
CA TYR A 354 -1.40 8.70 25.95
C TYR A 354 -1.06 10.20 25.81
N LYS A 355 -0.04 10.62 26.55
CA LYS A 355 0.72 11.86 26.38
C LYS A 355 2.21 11.53 26.39
N GLU A 356 2.97 12.03 25.43
CA GLU A 356 4.40 11.77 25.28
C GLU A 356 5.14 13.10 25.08
N LEU A 357 6.35 13.21 25.62
CA LEU A 357 7.25 14.33 25.43
C LEU A 357 8.47 13.87 24.62
N TYR A 358 8.76 14.54 23.51
CA TYR A 358 9.87 14.21 22.63
C TYR A 358 10.88 15.34 22.52
N ASP A 359 12.14 14.98 22.35
CA ASP A 359 13.19 15.85 21.82
C ASP A 359 13.77 15.23 20.55
N LYS A 360 13.46 15.83 19.39
CA LYS A 360 13.97 15.45 18.05
C LYS A 360 13.90 13.94 17.82
N GLY A 361 12.72 13.36 18.06
CA GLY A 361 12.41 11.94 17.86
C GLY A 361 12.74 11.02 19.03
N LYS A 362 13.54 11.48 20.00
CA LYS A 362 13.80 10.72 21.24
C LYS A 362 12.65 10.95 22.22
N LEU A 363 12.01 9.87 22.66
CA LEU A 363 11.04 9.93 23.75
C LEU A 363 11.79 10.26 25.05
N LEU A 364 11.36 11.30 25.74
CA LEU A 364 11.88 11.67 27.07
C LEU A 364 11.03 11.05 28.18
N GLU A 365 9.72 11.19 28.05
CA GLU A 365 8.75 10.69 29.01
C GLU A 365 7.41 10.44 28.32
N GLY A 366 6.74 9.34 28.68
CA GLY A 366 5.41 9.01 28.21
C GLY A 366 4.52 8.59 29.37
N VAL A 367 3.24 8.92 29.24
CA VAL A 367 2.17 8.54 30.16
C VAL A 367 1.04 7.96 29.34
N SER A 368 0.61 6.73 29.64
CA SER A 368 -0.53 6.08 29.03
C SER A 368 -1.69 5.96 30.01
N TYR A 369 -2.90 5.89 29.45
CA TYR A 369 -4.13 5.76 30.20
C TYR A 369 -4.89 4.55 29.68
N LYS A 370 -5.04 3.51 30.51
CA LYS A 370 -5.79 2.29 30.19
C LYS A 370 -6.44 1.73 31.44
N ASP A 371 -7.72 1.36 31.33
CA ASP A 371 -8.52 0.77 32.42
C ASP A 371 -8.54 1.64 33.70
N GLY A 372 -8.58 2.97 33.52
CA GLY A 372 -8.57 3.93 34.63
C GLY A 372 -7.22 4.06 35.35
N LYS A 373 -6.17 3.39 34.87
CA LYS A 373 -4.83 3.43 35.44
C LYS A 373 -3.88 4.25 34.56
N GLU A 374 -3.05 5.03 35.23
CA GLU A 374 -1.96 5.79 34.62
C GLU A 374 -0.66 4.97 34.71
N ARG A 375 0.12 4.95 33.62
CA ARG A 375 1.43 4.29 33.58
C ARG A 375 2.46 5.16 32.89
N THR A 376 3.56 5.42 33.57
CA THR A 376 4.70 6.18 33.03
C THR A 376 5.73 5.25 32.39
N TYR A 377 6.34 5.69 31.29
CA TYR A 377 7.36 4.94 30.56
C TYR A 377 8.36 5.89 29.89
N GLN A 378 9.61 5.44 29.73
CA GLN A 378 10.65 6.15 28.98
C GLN A 378 10.93 5.51 27.62
N GLU A 379 10.57 4.24 27.47
CA GLU A 379 10.65 3.51 26.21
C GLU A 379 9.24 3.18 25.71
N LYS A 380 8.93 3.60 24.48
CA LYS A 380 7.60 3.41 23.91
C LYS A 380 7.27 1.94 23.71
N MET A 381 8.25 1.14 23.29
CA MET A 381 8.07 -0.27 22.93
C MET A 381 9.29 -1.06 23.39
N ILE A 382 9.04 -2.11 24.16
CA ILE A 382 10.03 -3.08 24.63
C ILE A 382 9.61 -4.43 24.04
N GLN A 383 10.50 -5.08 23.29
CA GLN A 383 10.23 -6.39 22.71
C GLN A 383 10.19 -7.46 23.82
N PRO A 384 9.48 -8.59 23.61
CA PRO A 384 9.61 -9.73 24.49
C PRO A 384 11.06 -10.22 24.52
N VAL A 385 11.57 -10.54 25.71
CA VAL A 385 12.94 -11.01 25.90
C VAL A 385 12.92 -12.33 26.65
N PHE A 386 13.62 -13.34 26.15
CA PHE A 386 13.81 -14.59 26.89
C PHE A 386 14.48 -14.30 28.24
N GLN A 387 14.05 -14.94 29.32
CA GLN A 387 14.61 -14.73 30.64
C GLN A 387 16.11 -15.10 30.64
N GLY A 388 16.97 -14.16 31.05
CA GLY A 388 18.42 -14.28 30.92
C GLY A 388 18.98 -13.79 29.57
N GLY A 389 18.15 -13.23 28.69
CA GLY A 389 18.53 -12.64 27.42
C GLY A 389 18.91 -13.66 26.35
N MET A 390 19.48 -13.16 25.24
CA MET A 390 19.92 -14.00 24.11
C MET A 390 20.94 -15.08 24.48
N PRO A 391 21.91 -14.86 25.41
CA PRO A 391 22.82 -15.93 25.82
C PRO A 391 22.10 -17.12 26.45
N ALA A 392 21.18 -16.87 27.39
CA ALA A 392 20.38 -17.92 28.03
C ALA A 392 19.45 -18.61 27.02
N PHE A 393 18.92 -17.84 26.06
CA PHE A 393 18.12 -18.38 24.97
C PHE A 393 18.89 -19.38 24.11
N TYR A 394 20.08 -19.03 23.61
CA TYR A 394 20.88 -19.93 22.79
C TYR A 394 21.40 -21.13 23.57
N GLN A 395 21.77 -20.95 24.85
CA GLN A 395 22.11 -22.04 25.73
C GLN A 395 20.94 -23.01 25.92
N PHE A 396 19.73 -22.47 26.15
CA PHE A 396 18.52 -23.28 26.29
C PHE A 396 18.26 -24.11 25.02
N LEU A 397 18.35 -23.49 23.84
CA LEU A 397 18.22 -24.20 22.57
C LEU A 397 19.26 -25.30 22.42
N GLY A 398 20.55 -25.00 22.64
CA GLY A 398 21.63 -25.99 22.51
C GLY A 398 21.51 -27.18 23.47
N GLN A 399 20.95 -26.96 24.67
CA GLN A 399 20.73 -28.03 25.66
C GLN A 399 19.46 -28.85 25.41
N ASN A 400 18.48 -28.30 24.69
CA ASN A 400 17.17 -28.91 24.56
C ASN A 400 16.86 -29.44 23.15
N ILE A 401 17.58 -29.00 22.12
CA ILE A 401 17.45 -29.52 20.76
C ILE A 401 18.13 -30.88 20.69
N VAL A 402 17.36 -31.89 20.29
CA VAL A 402 17.83 -33.25 20.01
C VAL A 402 17.65 -33.52 18.54
N TYR A 403 18.76 -33.71 17.81
CA TYR A 403 18.68 -33.99 16.38
C TYR A 403 18.00 -35.35 16.13
N PRO A 404 16.90 -35.42 15.37
CA PRO A 404 16.22 -36.69 15.10
C PRO A 404 17.14 -37.69 14.40
N ALA A 405 17.25 -38.92 14.92
CA ALA A 405 18.18 -39.93 14.39
C ALA A 405 17.93 -40.28 12.92
N ASP A 406 16.67 -40.30 12.49
CA ASP A 406 16.29 -40.55 11.09
C ASP A 406 16.72 -39.44 10.14
N ALA A 407 16.56 -38.18 10.56
CA ALA A 407 17.05 -37.02 9.84
C ALA A 407 18.58 -37.05 9.75
N ALA A 408 19.26 -37.39 10.85
CA ALA A 408 20.72 -37.50 10.90
C ALA A 408 21.25 -38.59 9.95
N ARG A 409 20.67 -39.80 10.00
CA ARG A 409 21.04 -40.90 9.08
C ARG A 409 20.83 -40.55 7.61
N LYS A 410 19.87 -39.68 7.30
CA LYS A 410 19.51 -39.28 5.94
C LYS A 410 20.16 -37.96 5.51
N GLY A 411 21.04 -37.37 6.32
CA GLY A 411 21.71 -36.11 5.97
C GLY A 411 20.78 -34.89 5.90
N VAL A 412 19.59 -34.94 6.50
CA VAL A 412 18.55 -33.91 6.31
C VAL A 412 18.81 -32.73 7.21
N SER A 413 19.37 -31.65 6.68
CA SER A 413 19.57 -30.38 7.39
C SER A 413 18.62 -29.29 6.89
N GLY A 414 18.36 -28.27 7.69
CA GLY A 414 17.51 -27.15 7.29
C GLY A 414 17.13 -26.19 8.40
N ARG A 415 16.34 -25.18 8.04
CA ARG A 415 15.80 -24.17 8.97
C ARG A 415 14.28 -24.33 9.07
N VAL A 416 13.81 -24.62 10.27
CA VAL A 416 12.38 -24.63 10.61
C VAL A 416 11.98 -23.23 11.07
N MET A 417 10.89 -22.69 10.55
CA MET A 417 10.32 -21.42 11.00
C MET A 417 9.05 -21.69 11.80
N ILE A 418 9.07 -21.32 13.08
CA ILE A 418 7.92 -21.42 13.97
C ILE A 418 7.51 -20.03 14.40
N SER A 419 6.21 -19.74 14.36
CA SER A 419 5.65 -18.56 15.00
C SER A 419 4.88 -18.95 16.25
N PHE A 420 4.88 -18.07 17.25
CA PHE A 420 4.13 -18.22 18.50
C PHE A 420 3.85 -16.83 19.09
N VAL A 421 2.98 -16.74 20.08
CA VAL A 421 2.65 -15.49 20.76
C VAL A 421 3.16 -15.55 22.20
N VAL A 422 3.96 -14.55 22.58
CA VAL A 422 4.32 -14.29 23.97
C VAL A 422 3.16 -13.52 24.61
N CYS A 423 2.53 -14.10 25.63
CA CYS A 423 1.44 -13.51 26.39
C CYS A 423 1.92 -12.44 27.37
N GLU A 424 0.97 -11.71 27.95
CA GLU A 424 1.23 -10.63 28.92
C GLU A 424 1.84 -11.16 30.25
N ASP A 425 1.72 -12.45 30.53
CA ASP A 425 2.31 -13.12 31.70
C ASP A 425 3.64 -13.83 31.37
N GLY A 426 4.08 -13.81 30.12
CA GLY A 426 5.28 -14.52 29.66
C GLY A 426 5.06 -15.97 29.23
N SER A 427 3.81 -16.48 29.28
CA SER A 427 3.45 -17.75 28.68
C SER A 427 3.43 -17.67 27.15
N LEU A 428 3.46 -18.82 26.50
CA LEU A 428 3.51 -18.98 25.05
C LEU A 428 2.24 -19.68 24.55
N CYS A 429 1.62 -19.13 23.51
CA CYS A 429 0.44 -19.69 22.86
C CYS A 429 0.47 -19.51 21.33
N ASP A 430 -0.58 -19.98 20.63
CA ASP A 430 -0.75 -19.80 19.18
C ASP A 430 0.45 -20.28 18.34
N TYR A 431 1.02 -21.43 18.69
CA TYR A 431 2.14 -22.03 17.97
C TYR A 431 1.74 -22.43 16.55
N LYS A 432 2.54 -22.04 15.57
CA LYS A 432 2.31 -22.36 14.16
C LYS A 432 3.63 -22.68 13.45
N LEU A 433 3.64 -23.80 12.74
CA LEU A 433 4.70 -24.11 11.79
C LEU A 433 4.48 -23.26 10.52
N GLU A 434 5.30 -22.23 10.33
CA GLU A 434 5.21 -21.36 9.14
C GLU A 434 6.00 -21.96 7.97
N LYS A 435 7.14 -22.60 8.25
CA LYS A 435 7.94 -23.32 7.25
C LYS A 435 8.63 -24.53 7.88
N GLY A 436 8.29 -25.72 7.40
CA GLY A 436 8.92 -26.97 7.78
C GLY A 436 10.08 -27.38 6.87
N VAL A 437 10.84 -28.36 7.33
CA VAL A 437 11.88 -29.09 6.57
C VAL A 437 11.44 -30.53 6.38
N LYS A 438 11.11 -31.21 7.49
CA LYS A 438 10.72 -32.62 7.53
C LYS A 438 10.00 -32.87 8.85
N SER A 439 8.96 -33.71 8.83
CA SER A 439 8.05 -33.91 9.97
C SER A 439 8.74 -34.18 11.31
N ASP A 440 9.83 -34.95 11.35
CA ASP A 440 10.58 -35.26 12.59
C ASP A 440 11.36 -34.05 13.12
N ILE A 441 12.02 -33.30 12.23
CA ILE A 441 12.71 -32.05 12.56
C ILE A 441 11.70 -30.97 12.99
N ASP A 442 10.57 -30.88 12.29
CA ASP A 442 9.52 -29.90 12.55
C ASP A 442 8.87 -30.13 13.93
N GLN A 443 8.61 -31.40 14.27
CA GLN A 443 8.10 -31.80 15.58
C GLN A 443 9.09 -31.49 16.70
N GLU A 444 10.37 -31.74 16.48
CA GLU A 444 11.40 -31.43 17.47
C GLU A 444 11.53 -29.92 17.70
N ALA A 445 11.54 -29.13 16.62
CA ALA A 445 11.53 -27.68 16.72
C ALA A 445 10.33 -27.18 17.54
N LEU A 446 9.14 -27.72 17.27
CA LEU A 446 7.91 -27.38 18.01
C LEU A 446 8.00 -27.77 19.48
N ARG A 447 8.51 -28.97 19.79
CA ARG A 447 8.71 -29.46 21.16
C ARG A 447 9.64 -28.55 21.96
N VAL A 448 10.75 -28.12 21.35
CA VAL A 448 11.71 -27.21 22.01
C VAL A 448 11.07 -25.84 22.26
N VAL A 449 10.34 -25.31 21.28
CA VAL A 449 9.64 -24.04 21.42
C VAL A 449 8.60 -24.09 22.55
N GLN A 450 7.83 -25.18 22.64
CA GLN A 450 6.86 -25.39 23.72
C GLN A 450 7.54 -25.48 25.10
N LYS A 451 8.76 -26.02 25.20
CA LYS A 451 9.53 -26.04 26.46
C LYS A 451 10.02 -24.66 26.93
N MET A 452 9.90 -23.63 26.09
CA MET A 452 10.20 -22.24 26.46
C MET A 452 9.04 -21.55 27.18
N ASP A 453 7.89 -22.23 27.33
CA ASP A 453 6.72 -21.67 27.98
C ASP A 453 7.03 -21.15 29.40
N GLY A 454 6.55 -19.95 29.69
CA GLY A 454 6.81 -19.24 30.95
C GLY A 454 8.23 -18.67 31.12
N LYS A 455 9.11 -18.82 30.12
CA LYS A 455 10.52 -18.34 30.17
C LYS A 455 10.74 -17.01 29.45
N TRP A 456 9.69 -16.24 29.22
CA TRP A 456 9.77 -14.96 28.53
C TRP A 456 9.34 -13.81 29.44
N ASN A 457 10.04 -12.68 29.30
CA ASN A 457 9.50 -11.40 29.71
C ASN A 457 8.56 -10.91 28.60
N PRO A 458 7.33 -10.49 28.94
CA PRO A 458 6.36 -10.03 27.95
C PRO A 458 6.85 -8.76 27.26
N GLY A 459 6.35 -8.52 26.04
CA GLY A 459 6.54 -7.23 25.40
C GLY A 459 5.78 -6.14 26.14
N VAL A 460 6.31 -4.92 26.12
CA VAL A 460 5.68 -3.75 26.75
C VAL A 460 5.47 -2.66 25.70
N LEU A 461 4.25 -2.12 25.61
CA LEU A 461 3.91 -0.99 24.76
C LEU A 461 3.32 0.11 25.63
N ARG A 462 3.98 1.27 25.68
CA ARG A 462 3.55 2.44 26.48
C ARG A 462 3.26 2.07 27.94
N GLY A 463 4.16 1.30 28.56
CA GLY A 463 4.03 0.84 29.95
C GLY A 463 3.05 -0.32 30.16
N GLU A 464 2.30 -0.75 29.14
CA GLU A 464 1.40 -1.90 29.22
C GLU A 464 2.08 -3.17 28.72
N LYS A 465 1.95 -4.28 29.45
CA LYS A 465 2.29 -5.59 28.92
C LYS A 465 1.32 -5.93 27.79
N VAL A 466 1.83 -6.43 26.67
CA VAL A 466 1.02 -6.75 25.49
C VAL A 466 1.41 -8.10 24.91
N ARG A 467 0.43 -8.76 24.28
CA ARG A 467 0.69 -9.98 23.49
C ARG A 467 1.47 -9.64 22.24
N VAL A 468 2.56 -10.36 21.99
CA VAL A 468 3.44 -10.13 20.82
C VAL A 468 3.64 -11.43 20.06
N LYS A 469 3.36 -11.41 18.75
CA LYS A 469 3.71 -12.53 17.85
C LYS A 469 5.22 -12.51 17.58
N TYR A 470 5.88 -13.63 17.82
CA TYR A 470 7.31 -13.85 17.63
C TYR A 470 7.53 -14.93 16.57
N ASN A 471 8.52 -14.74 15.69
CA ASN A 471 8.91 -15.71 14.66
C ASN A 471 10.33 -16.18 14.92
N LEU A 472 10.50 -17.47 15.21
CA LEU A 472 11.78 -18.05 15.56
C LEU A 472 12.29 -19.00 14.45
N PRO A 473 13.45 -18.71 13.84
CA PRO A 473 14.19 -19.68 13.05
C PRO A 473 14.94 -20.68 13.96
N VAL A 474 14.63 -21.97 13.84
CA VAL A 474 15.38 -23.07 14.47
C VAL A 474 16.23 -23.76 13.41
N ASN A 475 17.55 -23.68 13.53
CA ASN A 475 18.49 -24.27 12.57
C ASN A 475 18.90 -25.68 13.01
N PHE A 476 18.75 -26.65 12.11
CA PHE A 476 19.26 -28.01 12.27
C PHE A 476 20.39 -28.21 11.25
N GLN A 477 21.61 -28.31 11.75
CA GLN A 477 22.81 -28.57 10.96
C GLN A 477 23.51 -29.79 11.53
N LEU A 478 23.90 -30.72 10.66
CA LEU A 478 24.81 -31.81 11.02
C LEU A 478 26.21 -31.22 11.16
N GLN A 479 26.88 -31.58 12.26
CA GLN A 479 28.29 -31.25 12.48
C GLN A 479 29.19 -32.07 11.59
#